data_AF-Q6TUC6-F1
#
_entry.id   AF-Q6TUC6-F1
#
_cell.length_a   1.000
_cell.length_b   1.000
_cell.length_c   1.000
_cell.angle_alpha   90.00
_cell.angle_beta   90.00
_cell.angle_gamma   90.00
#
_symmetry.space_group_name_H-M   'P 1'
#
loop_
_entity.id
_entity.type
_entity.pdbx_description
1 polymer ?
#
loop_
_entity_poly.entity_id
_entity_poly.type
_entity_poly.pdbx_seq_one_letter_code
_entity_poly.pdbx_strand_id
1 'polypeptide(L)'
;MLMRPVWWVLGLITADKNATRIHYLPNPETPPPPPPPAARRSPTMAMATALRKLSSDALRRQPLSRITPLYYMASLPATEERSGVTWPKQLNAPLEEVDPEIADIIEHEKARQWKGLELIPSENFTSVSVMQAVGSVMTNKYSEGYPGARYYGGNEYIDMAESLCQKRALEAFRLDPAKWGVNVQPLSGSPANFHVYTALLKPHERIMALDLPHGGHLSHGYQTDTKKISAVSIFFETMPYRLDESTGLIDYDQMEKSAVLFRPKLIVAGASAYARLYDYDRMRKVCDKQKAILLADMAHISGLVAAGVVPSPFDYADVVTTTTHKSLRGPRGAMIFYRKGVKGVNKQGKEVMYDFEDKINAAVFPGLQGGPHNHTITGLAVALKQATTPEYRAYQEQVMSNCAKFAQSLTAKGYELVSGGTDNHLVLVNLKSK
;
A
#
# COMPACT_ATOMS: atom_id res chain seq x y z
N MET A 1 -6.10 -48.41 2.06
CA MET A 1 -6.75 -48.59 3.38
C MET A 1 -7.30 -47.22 3.78
N LEU A 2 -8.61 -47.14 3.99
CA LEU A 2 -9.40 -45.90 4.02
C LEU A 2 -9.04 -44.96 5.18
N MET A 3 -9.00 -43.65 4.91
CA MET A 3 -9.48 -42.64 5.85
C MET A 3 -10.17 -41.49 5.10
N ARG A 4 -11.37 -41.15 5.58
CA ARG A 4 -12.36 -40.23 4.98
C ARG A 4 -12.02 -38.76 5.29
N PRO A 5 -12.28 -37.80 4.39
CA PRO A 5 -12.41 -36.40 4.75
C PRO A 5 -13.85 -36.05 5.15
N VAL A 6 -13.97 -35.27 6.22
CA VAL A 6 -15.21 -34.68 6.73
C VAL A 6 -15.61 -33.50 5.84
N TRP A 7 -16.85 -33.52 5.36
CA TRP A 7 -17.45 -32.47 4.54
C TRP A 7 -18.09 -31.40 5.44
N TRP A 8 -17.81 -30.12 5.15
CA TRP A 8 -18.66 -29.01 5.57
C TRP A 8 -19.63 -28.66 4.44
N VAL A 9 -20.89 -28.54 4.82
CA VAL A 9 -22.08 -28.28 3.99
C VAL A 9 -22.04 -26.84 3.47
N LEU A 10 -22.11 -26.68 2.15
CA LEU A 10 -22.43 -25.40 1.50
C LEU A 10 -23.79 -25.56 0.80
N GLY A 11 -24.69 -24.61 1.07
CA GLY A 11 -26.07 -24.59 0.60
C GLY A 11 -26.18 -24.58 -0.93
N LEU A 12 -27.15 -25.36 -1.42
CA LEU A 12 -27.64 -25.37 -2.78
C LEU A 12 -28.27 -24.02 -3.13
N ILE A 13 -27.79 -23.39 -4.21
CA ILE A 13 -28.59 -22.45 -5.00
C ILE A 13 -28.82 -23.14 -6.35
N THR A 14 -30.08 -23.47 -6.60
CA THR A 14 -30.58 -24.02 -7.86
C THR A 14 -30.53 -22.95 -8.95
N ALA A 15 -29.88 -23.29 -10.07
CA ALA A 15 -29.97 -22.54 -11.31
C ALA A 15 -31.33 -22.79 -11.97
N ASP A 16 -32.07 -21.73 -12.27
CA ASP A 16 -33.20 -21.79 -13.20
C ASP A 16 -32.81 -21.12 -14.51
N LYS A 17 -33.05 -21.85 -15.60
CA LYS A 17 -32.87 -21.43 -17.00
C LYS A 17 -34.27 -21.23 -17.54
N ASN A 18 -34.65 -20.01 -17.92
CA ASN A 18 -35.48 -19.76 -19.10
C ASN A 18 -35.68 -18.27 -19.40
N ALA A 19 -35.92 -18.02 -20.69
CA ALA A 19 -36.56 -16.84 -21.30
C ALA A 19 -35.68 -15.66 -21.74
N THR A 20 -35.09 -15.87 -22.91
CA THR A 20 -35.07 -14.95 -24.06
C THR A 20 -36.25 -13.96 -24.14
N ARG A 21 -35.97 -12.65 -24.21
CA ARG A 21 -36.58 -11.66 -25.14
C ARG A 21 -35.94 -10.28 -24.92
N ILE A 22 -35.16 -9.83 -25.91
CA ILE A 22 -34.65 -8.46 -25.98
C ILE A 22 -35.67 -7.63 -26.76
N HIS A 23 -36.31 -6.67 -26.12
CA HIS A 23 -37.11 -5.63 -26.79
C HIS A 23 -36.18 -4.46 -27.16
N TYR A 24 -36.08 -4.17 -28.46
CA TYR A 24 -35.48 -2.93 -28.96
C TYR A 24 -36.42 -1.76 -28.68
N LEU A 25 -35.94 -0.76 -27.94
CA LEU A 25 -36.56 0.57 -27.86
C LEU A 25 -35.80 1.53 -28.78
N PRO A 26 -36.49 2.41 -29.53
CA PRO A 26 -35.85 3.38 -30.40
C PRO A 26 -35.17 4.50 -29.61
N ASN A 27 -34.07 4.96 -30.17
CA ASN A 27 -33.16 5.99 -29.66
C ASN A 27 -33.87 7.36 -29.58
N PRO A 28 -33.87 8.08 -28.43
CA PRO A 28 -34.28 9.48 -28.43
C PRO A 28 -33.18 10.37 -28.98
N GLU A 29 -33.58 11.27 -29.89
CA GLU A 29 -32.74 12.24 -30.59
C GLU A 29 -31.90 13.09 -29.63
N THR A 30 -30.66 13.35 -30.03
CA THR A 30 -29.71 14.22 -29.31
C THR A 30 -30.10 15.69 -29.50
N PRO A 31 -30.22 16.50 -28.44
CA PRO A 31 -30.46 17.93 -28.58
C PRO A 31 -29.19 18.65 -29.09
N PRO A 32 -29.34 19.75 -29.87
CA PRO A 32 -28.20 20.47 -30.43
C PRO A 32 -27.39 21.22 -29.34
N PRO A 33 -26.10 21.49 -29.59
CA PRO A 33 -25.22 22.14 -28.62
C PRO A 33 -25.58 23.62 -28.40
N PRO A 34 -25.30 24.17 -27.20
CA PRO A 34 -25.58 25.57 -26.89
C PRO A 34 -24.65 26.53 -27.68
N PRO A 35 -25.10 27.77 -27.93
CA PRO A 35 -24.31 28.76 -28.66
C PRO A 35 -23.08 29.22 -27.85
N PRO A 36 -22.00 29.66 -28.51
CA PRO A 36 -20.76 30.09 -27.86
C PRO A 36 -20.98 31.36 -27.03
N PRO A 37 -20.20 31.55 -25.94
CA PRO A 37 -20.34 32.70 -25.06
C PRO A 37 -19.96 34.01 -25.77
N ALA A 38 -20.80 35.02 -25.59
CA ALA A 38 -20.56 36.37 -26.10
C ALA A 38 -19.30 37.01 -25.48
N ALA A 39 -18.47 37.59 -26.34
CA ALA A 39 -17.28 38.34 -25.96
C ALA A 39 -17.63 39.49 -24.99
N ARG A 40 -17.21 39.37 -23.72
CA ARG A 40 -17.26 40.49 -22.78
C ARG A 40 -15.97 41.30 -22.87
N ARG A 41 -16.16 42.58 -23.20
CA ARG A 41 -15.16 43.65 -23.19
C ARG A 41 -14.56 43.81 -21.78
N SER A 42 -13.25 43.97 -21.76
CA SER A 42 -12.44 44.38 -20.61
C SER A 42 -12.80 45.80 -20.12
N PRO A 43 -12.90 46.04 -18.80
CA PRO A 43 -12.67 47.37 -18.24
C PRO A 43 -11.21 47.51 -17.79
N THR A 44 -10.66 48.63 -18.22
CA THR A 44 -9.33 49.20 -18.00
C THR A 44 -8.92 49.42 -16.54
N MET A 45 -7.59 49.44 -16.34
CA MET A 45 -6.85 49.99 -15.19
C MET A 45 -7.51 51.22 -14.56
N ALA A 46 -7.87 51.13 -13.27
CA ALA A 46 -7.79 52.22 -12.29
C ALA A 46 -8.26 51.75 -10.90
N MET A 47 -7.44 50.97 -10.18
CA MET A 47 -7.54 50.90 -8.70
C MET A 47 -6.30 50.20 -8.10
N ALA A 48 -5.12 50.67 -8.49
CA ALA A 48 -3.83 50.21 -7.95
C ALA A 48 -3.11 51.36 -7.22
N THR A 49 -3.82 52.10 -6.36
CA THR A 49 -3.20 53.16 -5.56
C THR A 49 -3.98 53.52 -4.29
N ALA A 50 -4.32 52.53 -3.47
CA ALA A 50 -4.80 52.81 -2.10
C ALA A 50 -4.68 51.55 -1.22
N LEU A 51 -3.45 51.14 -0.89
CA LEU A 51 -3.13 50.28 0.28
C LEU A 51 -1.60 50.17 0.47
N ARG A 52 -0.88 51.27 0.18
CA ARG A 52 0.58 51.39 0.38
C ARG A 52 0.88 52.61 1.23
N LYS A 53 0.30 52.66 2.43
CA LYS A 53 0.63 53.59 3.52
C LYS A 53 0.01 53.02 4.80
N LEU A 54 0.77 52.16 5.45
CA LEU A 54 0.84 51.90 6.90
C LEU A 54 1.94 50.83 7.05
N SER A 55 3.17 51.27 6.77
CA SER A 55 4.38 50.59 7.19
C SER A 55 4.69 51.03 8.62
N SER A 56 5.38 50.14 9.33
CA SER A 56 6.25 50.43 10.48
C SER A 56 5.60 51.08 11.70
N ASP A 57 5.11 50.24 12.62
CA ASP A 57 5.52 50.27 14.04
C ASP A 57 4.70 49.28 14.87
N ALA A 58 5.16 48.02 14.96
CA ALA A 58 4.82 47.08 16.04
C ALA A 58 5.60 45.75 15.87
N LEU A 59 6.92 45.78 15.95
CA LEU A 59 7.74 44.56 16.08
C LEU A 59 8.70 44.74 17.25
N ARG A 60 8.14 44.69 18.47
CA ARG A 60 8.89 44.54 19.72
C ARG A 60 8.50 43.23 20.39
N ARG A 61 9.43 42.28 20.32
CA ARG A 61 9.74 41.20 21.27
C ARG A 61 8.60 40.75 22.21
N GLN A 62 8.05 39.56 21.93
CA GLN A 62 7.46 38.69 22.96
C GLN A 62 7.87 37.22 22.73
N PRO A 63 7.98 36.39 23.79
CA PRO A 63 8.61 35.08 23.72
C PRO A 63 7.67 34.02 23.10
N LEU A 64 8.29 33.07 22.40
CA LEU A 64 7.67 31.83 21.90
C LEU A 64 7.18 30.97 23.07
N SER A 65 5.92 31.16 23.48
CA SER A 65 5.23 30.23 24.37
C SER A 65 3.93 29.75 23.73
N ARG A 66 3.87 28.43 23.49
CA ARG A 66 2.68 27.60 23.25
C ARG A 66 1.79 28.00 22.07
N ILE A 67 2.07 27.40 20.91
CA ILE A 67 1.07 27.23 19.86
C ILE A 67 0.09 26.15 20.34
N THR A 68 -1.02 26.57 20.93
CA THR A 68 -2.19 25.71 21.18
C THR A 68 -2.80 25.35 19.83
N PRO A 69 -3.20 24.08 19.56
CA PRO A 69 -3.96 23.78 18.35
C PRO A 69 -5.29 24.53 18.44
N LEU A 70 -5.57 25.39 17.46
CA LEU A 70 -6.90 25.96 17.27
C LEU A 70 -7.83 24.81 16.85
N TYR A 71 -8.40 24.09 17.82
CA TYR A 71 -9.59 23.29 17.58
C TYR A 71 -10.71 24.29 17.31
N TYR A 72 -10.94 24.61 16.04
CA TYR A 72 -12.17 25.26 15.62
C TYR A 72 -13.26 24.19 15.74
N MET A 73 -13.76 23.96 16.96
CA MET A 73 -15.09 23.42 17.12
C MET A 73 -15.98 24.49 16.50
N ALA A 74 -16.43 24.26 15.27
CA ALA A 74 -17.57 24.97 14.75
C ALA A 74 -18.76 24.55 15.62
N SER A 75 -18.90 25.18 16.79
CA SER A 75 -20.14 25.19 17.52
C SER A 75 -21.12 25.93 16.61
N LEU A 76 -21.86 25.15 15.82
CA LEU A 76 -23.09 25.66 15.24
C LEU A 76 -23.90 26.20 16.42
N PRO A 77 -24.36 27.46 16.38
CA PRO A 77 -25.26 27.96 17.41
C PRO A 77 -26.42 26.97 17.51
N ALA A 78 -26.83 26.64 18.74
CA ALA A 78 -27.99 25.80 19.00
C ALA A 78 -29.23 26.47 18.36
N THR A 79 -29.45 26.19 17.09
CA THR A 79 -30.68 26.53 16.39
C THR A 79 -31.74 25.64 16.99
N GLU A 80 -32.83 26.24 17.49
CA GLU A 80 -34.04 25.52 17.89
C GLU A 80 -34.26 24.35 16.93
N GLU A 81 -34.19 23.13 17.44
CA GLU A 81 -34.37 21.92 16.64
C GLU A 81 -35.69 22.05 15.90
N ARG A 82 -35.64 22.21 14.57
CA ARG A 82 -36.83 22.15 13.74
C ARG A 82 -37.44 20.77 13.96
N SER A 83 -38.59 20.72 14.61
CA SER A 83 -39.23 19.53 15.21
C SER A 83 -39.61 18.38 14.25
N GLY A 84 -39.15 18.40 13.00
CA GLY A 84 -39.40 17.36 11.99
C GLY A 84 -38.17 16.74 11.33
N VAL A 85 -36.94 17.19 11.65
CA VAL A 85 -35.71 16.69 10.99
C VAL A 85 -34.82 15.96 11.99
N THR A 86 -34.85 14.63 11.96
CA THR A 86 -34.19 13.76 12.97
C THR A 86 -32.83 13.20 12.54
N TRP A 87 -32.56 13.10 11.23
CA TRP A 87 -31.31 12.52 10.72
C TRP A 87 -30.03 13.26 11.15
N PRO A 88 -29.99 14.60 11.34
CA PRO A 88 -28.77 15.27 11.80
C PRO A 88 -28.36 14.83 13.20
N LYS A 89 -29.34 14.49 14.06
CA LYS A 89 -29.07 13.92 15.38
C LYS A 89 -28.38 12.56 15.23
N GLN A 90 -28.93 11.68 14.38
CA GLN A 90 -28.33 10.37 14.11
C GLN A 90 -26.90 10.47 13.56
N LEU A 91 -26.64 11.37 12.60
CA LEU A 91 -25.33 11.51 11.96
C LEU A 91 -24.24 12.10 12.86
N ASN A 92 -24.61 12.77 13.96
CA ASN A 92 -23.69 13.39 14.92
C ASN A 92 -23.65 12.69 16.28
N ALA A 93 -24.48 11.65 16.49
CA ALA A 93 -24.49 10.88 17.72
C ALA A 93 -23.25 9.97 17.80
N PRO A 94 -22.73 9.71 19.01
CA PRO A 94 -21.58 8.83 19.20
C PRO A 94 -21.93 7.37 18.85
N LEU A 95 -20.92 6.56 18.53
CA LEU A 95 -21.11 5.17 18.12
C LEU A 95 -21.88 4.35 19.18
N GLU A 96 -21.60 4.60 20.46
CA GLU A 96 -22.23 3.92 21.59
C GLU A 96 -23.74 4.17 21.68
N GLU A 97 -24.23 5.30 21.14
CA GLU A 97 -25.66 5.60 21.05
C GLU A 97 -26.26 5.05 19.75
N VAL A 98 -25.57 5.21 18.62
CA VAL A 98 -26.08 4.82 17.29
C VAL A 98 -26.10 3.30 17.11
N ASP A 99 -25.04 2.62 17.54
CA ASP A 99 -24.83 1.18 17.35
C ASP A 99 -24.05 0.57 18.54
N PRO A 100 -24.75 0.32 19.68
CA PRO A 100 -24.12 -0.27 20.87
C PRO A 100 -23.61 -1.70 20.65
N GLU A 101 -24.15 -2.44 19.66
CA GLU A 101 -23.67 -3.79 19.33
C GLU A 101 -22.27 -3.73 18.72
N ILE A 102 -22.04 -2.84 17.76
CA ILE A 102 -20.70 -2.62 17.19
C ILE A 102 -19.74 -2.05 18.24
N ALA A 103 -20.21 -1.14 19.11
CA ALA A 103 -19.38 -0.62 20.21
C ALA A 103 -18.90 -1.75 21.14
N ASP A 104 -19.79 -2.67 21.51
CA ASP A 104 -19.46 -3.82 22.36
C ASP A 104 -18.49 -4.79 21.67
N ILE A 105 -18.68 -5.06 20.37
CA ILE A 105 -17.73 -5.88 19.58
C ILE A 105 -16.32 -5.25 19.58
N ILE A 106 -16.22 -3.92 19.45
CA ILE A 106 -14.94 -3.21 19.48
C ILE A 106 -14.27 -3.34 20.87
N GLU A 107 -15.03 -3.22 21.96
CA GLU A 107 -14.48 -3.41 23.31
C GLU A 107 -14.03 -4.85 23.56
N HIS A 108 -14.75 -5.84 23.05
CA HIS A 108 -14.33 -7.24 23.07
C HIS A 108 -13.00 -7.46 22.34
N GLU A 109 -12.82 -6.86 21.16
CA GLU A 109 -11.57 -6.97 20.41
C GLU A 109 -10.41 -6.23 21.11
N LYS A 110 -10.66 -5.05 21.71
CA LYS A 110 -9.67 -4.35 22.54
C LYS A 110 -9.22 -5.22 23.72
N ALA A 111 -10.17 -5.88 24.39
CA ALA A 111 -9.87 -6.79 25.49
C ALA A 111 -9.09 -8.04 25.04
N ARG A 112 -9.40 -8.59 23.85
CA ARG A 112 -8.65 -9.70 23.26
C ARG A 112 -7.20 -9.31 23.00
N GLN A 113 -6.97 -8.19 22.32
CA GLN A 113 -5.64 -7.67 22.00
C GLN A 113 -4.83 -7.35 23.24
N TRP A 114 -5.46 -6.85 24.31
CA TRP A 114 -4.79 -6.55 25.56
C TRP A 114 -4.28 -7.80 26.29
N LYS A 115 -5.01 -8.91 26.21
CA LYS A 115 -4.73 -10.15 26.96
C LYS A 115 -3.86 -11.14 26.19
N GLY A 116 -3.78 -11.01 24.87
CA GLY A 116 -3.10 -11.96 23.98
C GLY A 116 -1.60 -11.73 23.83
N LEU A 117 -0.87 -12.83 23.56
CA LEU A 117 0.49 -12.77 23.01
C LEU A 117 0.39 -12.84 21.49
N GLU A 118 0.30 -11.68 20.85
CA GLU A 118 0.16 -11.59 19.39
C GLU A 118 1.49 -11.88 18.69
N LEU A 119 1.68 -13.14 18.27
CA LEU A 119 2.89 -13.63 17.60
C LEU A 119 2.74 -13.78 16.08
N ILE A 120 1.63 -13.31 15.50
CA ILE A 120 1.42 -13.32 14.04
C ILE A 120 2.33 -12.24 13.42
N PRO A 121 3.33 -12.59 12.59
CA PRO A 121 4.39 -11.65 12.16
C PRO A 121 3.93 -10.59 11.16
N SER A 122 2.68 -10.65 10.70
CA SER A 122 2.05 -9.66 9.83
C SER A 122 1.15 -8.67 10.58
N GLU A 123 0.93 -8.88 11.87
CA GLU A 123 0.11 -7.99 12.70
C GLU A 123 0.97 -6.98 13.44
N ASN A 124 0.34 -5.88 13.83
CA ASN A 124 0.95 -4.83 14.64
C ASN A 124 -0.15 -3.94 15.24
N PHE A 125 0.22 -3.13 16.24
CA PHE A 125 -0.66 -2.15 16.83
C PHE A 125 -0.34 -0.76 16.28
N THR A 126 -1.26 -0.18 15.51
CA THR A 126 -1.06 1.18 14.96
C THR A 126 -1.21 2.25 16.05
N SER A 127 -0.72 3.46 15.78
CA SER A 127 -0.79 4.55 16.75
C SER A 127 -2.17 5.22 16.79
N VAL A 128 -2.54 5.77 17.94
CA VAL A 128 -3.77 6.57 18.10
C VAL A 128 -3.84 7.71 17.09
N SER A 129 -2.74 8.41 16.84
CA SER A 129 -2.69 9.49 15.85
C SER A 129 -2.96 9.04 14.42
N VAL A 130 -2.60 7.79 14.06
CA VAL A 130 -2.95 7.20 12.76
C VAL A 130 -4.45 6.90 12.73
N MET A 131 -5.00 6.28 13.78
CA MET A 131 -6.44 5.97 13.87
C MET A 131 -7.31 7.24 13.82
N GLN A 132 -6.90 8.32 14.50
CA GLN A 132 -7.59 9.62 14.46
C GLN A 132 -7.65 10.21 13.05
N ALA A 133 -6.56 10.12 12.27
CA ALA A 133 -6.55 10.57 10.89
C ALA A 133 -7.43 9.70 9.97
N VAL A 134 -7.43 8.38 10.18
CA VAL A 134 -8.27 7.43 9.44
C VAL A 134 -9.76 7.63 9.73
N GLY A 135 -10.14 7.95 10.97
CA GLY A 135 -11.51 8.26 11.36
C GLY A 135 -11.93 9.72 11.11
N SER A 136 -11.20 10.47 10.28
CA SER A 136 -11.47 11.89 10.04
C SER A 136 -12.38 12.15 8.83
N VAL A 137 -12.87 13.39 8.73
CA VAL A 137 -13.70 13.88 7.62
C VAL A 137 -13.03 13.82 6.24
N MET A 138 -11.73 13.52 6.17
CA MET A 138 -11.03 13.28 4.90
C MET A 138 -11.71 12.16 4.08
N THR A 139 -12.46 11.27 4.74
CA THR A 139 -13.24 10.21 4.07
C THR A 139 -14.35 10.74 3.16
N ASN A 140 -14.87 11.94 3.43
CA ASN A 140 -16.03 12.49 2.71
C ASN A 140 -15.69 13.00 1.30
N LYS A 141 -14.41 13.21 0.98
CA LYS A 141 -14.02 13.86 -0.26
C LYS A 141 -13.71 12.85 -1.36
N TYR A 142 -14.40 12.98 -2.49
CA TYR A 142 -14.08 12.27 -3.73
C TYR A 142 -13.02 13.05 -4.53
N SER A 143 -11.91 12.40 -4.91
CA SER A 143 -10.72 13.07 -5.46
C SER A 143 -10.01 12.25 -6.56
N GLU A 144 -10.76 11.67 -7.49
CA GLU A 144 -10.20 10.99 -8.67
C GLU A 144 -9.17 11.86 -9.41
N GLY A 145 -8.12 11.18 -9.90
CA GLY A 145 -6.91 11.80 -10.44
C GLY A 145 -5.79 11.90 -9.40
N TYR A 146 -4.84 12.80 -9.66
CA TYR A 146 -3.65 13.02 -8.83
C TYR A 146 -3.55 14.49 -8.41
N PRO A 147 -2.72 14.84 -7.40
CA PRO A 147 -2.55 16.23 -6.98
C PRO A 147 -2.24 17.16 -8.15
N GLY A 148 -2.96 18.28 -8.25
CA GLY A 148 -2.85 19.23 -9.37
C GLY A 148 -3.53 18.79 -10.69
N ALA A 149 -4.04 17.55 -10.78
CA ALA A 149 -4.68 16.98 -11.95
C ALA A 149 -5.91 16.15 -11.55
N ARG A 150 -6.85 16.78 -10.84
CA ARG A 150 -8.10 16.18 -10.36
C ARG A 150 -9.24 16.34 -11.36
N TYR A 151 -10.15 15.38 -11.38
CA TYR A 151 -11.37 15.43 -12.18
C TYR A 151 -12.47 16.29 -11.54
N TYR A 152 -12.44 16.44 -10.21
CA TYR A 152 -13.40 17.24 -9.45
C TYR A 152 -12.72 18.41 -8.75
N GLY A 153 -13.48 19.49 -8.54
CA GLY A 153 -13.06 20.64 -7.72
C GLY A 153 -13.03 20.35 -6.21
N GLY A 154 -12.55 21.34 -5.44
CA GLY A 154 -12.55 21.33 -3.98
C GLY A 154 -11.52 20.41 -3.32
N ASN A 155 -10.43 20.09 -4.02
CA ASN A 155 -9.42 19.13 -3.56
C ASN A 155 -8.13 19.79 -3.00
N GLU A 156 -8.13 21.11 -2.75
CA GLU A 156 -6.95 21.84 -2.25
C GLU A 156 -6.27 21.15 -1.06
N TYR A 157 -7.03 20.81 -0.03
CA TYR A 157 -6.51 20.16 1.18
C TYR A 157 -6.23 18.67 0.99
N ILE A 158 -6.91 18.03 0.04
CA ILE A 158 -6.63 16.63 -0.32
C ILE A 158 -5.28 16.54 -1.04
N ASP A 159 -5.02 17.47 -1.95
CA ASP A 159 -3.74 17.58 -2.65
C ASP A 159 -2.60 17.85 -1.66
N MET A 160 -2.82 18.73 -0.68
CA MET A 160 -1.87 18.92 0.42
C MET A 160 -1.55 17.61 1.16
N ALA A 161 -2.57 16.82 1.52
CA ALA A 161 -2.39 15.58 2.26
C ALA A 161 -1.68 14.51 1.41
N GLU A 162 -2.09 14.32 0.16
CA GLU A 162 -1.50 13.31 -0.72
C GLU A 162 -0.07 13.67 -1.13
N SER A 163 0.22 14.92 -1.50
CA SER A 163 1.58 15.35 -1.83
C SER A 163 2.51 15.29 -0.61
N LEU A 164 2.01 15.61 0.59
CA LEU A 164 2.79 15.43 1.82
C LEU A 164 3.06 13.95 2.12
N CYS A 165 2.08 13.08 1.87
CA CYS A 165 2.24 11.64 2.02
C CYS A 165 3.30 11.09 1.07
N GLN A 166 3.25 11.46 -0.22
CA GLN A 166 4.25 11.08 -1.22
C GLN A 166 5.64 11.55 -0.83
N LYS A 167 5.79 12.82 -0.42
CA LYS A 167 7.06 13.37 0.06
C LYS A 167 7.61 12.57 1.25
N ARG A 168 6.79 12.34 2.28
CA ARG A 168 7.20 11.57 3.47
C ARG A 168 7.53 10.12 3.16
N ALA A 169 6.88 9.53 2.16
CA ALA A 169 7.19 8.16 1.73
C ALA A 169 8.60 8.10 1.16
N LEU A 170 8.98 9.03 0.28
CA LEU A 170 10.34 9.10 -0.25
C LEU A 170 11.37 9.40 0.87
N GLU A 171 11.06 10.32 1.79
CA GLU A 171 11.92 10.63 2.94
C GLU A 171 12.14 9.43 3.87
N ALA A 172 11.09 8.69 4.21
CA ALA A 172 11.15 7.53 5.11
C ALA A 172 12.08 6.42 4.59
N PHE A 173 12.21 6.30 3.27
CA PHE A 173 13.10 5.34 2.62
C PHE A 173 14.39 5.97 2.07
N ARG A 174 14.66 7.24 2.40
CA ARG A 174 15.86 8.00 1.99
C ARG A 174 16.07 8.03 0.47
N LEU A 175 14.99 8.24 -0.27
CA LEU A 175 14.98 8.20 -1.73
C LEU A 175 15.12 9.59 -2.32
N ASP A 176 15.97 9.70 -3.35
CA ASP A 176 16.08 10.88 -4.20
C ASP A 176 14.83 11.02 -5.10
N PRO A 177 14.02 12.08 -4.97
CA PRO A 177 12.81 12.27 -5.78
C PRO A 177 13.07 12.39 -7.29
N ALA A 178 14.31 12.71 -7.70
CA ALA A 178 14.68 12.69 -9.12
C ALA A 178 14.83 11.26 -9.67
N LYS A 179 15.11 10.28 -8.81
CA LYS A 179 15.32 8.87 -9.16
C LYS A 179 14.16 7.96 -8.79
N TRP A 180 13.28 8.41 -7.90
CA TRP A 180 12.16 7.63 -7.38
C TRP A 180 10.88 8.45 -7.31
N GLY A 181 9.80 7.89 -7.83
CA GLY A 181 8.44 8.34 -7.55
C GLY A 181 7.71 7.33 -6.66
N VAL A 182 6.53 7.73 -6.17
CA VAL A 182 5.67 6.88 -5.34
C VAL A 182 4.20 7.14 -5.62
N ASN A 183 3.43 6.07 -5.75
CA ASN A 183 1.97 6.09 -5.73
C ASN A 183 1.47 5.60 -4.37
N VAL A 184 0.66 6.40 -3.69
CA VAL A 184 0.16 6.15 -2.33
C VAL A 184 -1.35 5.81 -2.28
N GLN A 185 -1.98 5.67 -3.44
CA GLN A 185 -3.41 5.37 -3.57
C GLN A 185 -3.81 3.88 -3.55
N PRO A 186 -2.93 2.87 -3.73
CA PRO A 186 -3.36 1.47 -3.69
C PRO A 186 -4.00 1.09 -2.35
N LEU A 187 -5.18 0.47 -2.44
CA LEU A 187 -6.00 0.17 -1.25
C LEU A 187 -5.37 -0.84 -0.29
N SER A 188 -4.52 -1.74 -0.79
CA SER A 188 -3.81 -2.75 0.00
C SER A 188 -2.67 -3.40 -0.80
N GLY A 189 -1.90 -4.31 -0.19
CA GLY A 189 -0.71 -4.90 -0.82
C GLY A 189 -1.03 -5.77 -2.04
N SER A 190 -2.05 -6.61 -1.97
CA SER A 190 -2.46 -7.46 -3.09
C SER A 190 -2.84 -6.67 -4.35
N PRO A 191 -3.73 -5.66 -4.28
CA PRO A 191 -4.01 -4.84 -5.46
C PRO A 191 -2.81 -4.00 -5.89
N ALA A 192 -1.96 -3.51 -4.97
CA ALA A 192 -0.74 -2.78 -5.35
C ALA A 192 0.18 -3.61 -6.27
N ASN A 193 0.40 -4.88 -5.93
CA ASN A 193 1.14 -5.80 -6.80
C ASN A 193 0.43 -5.99 -8.15
N PHE A 194 -0.89 -6.17 -8.14
CA PHE A 194 -1.68 -6.34 -9.37
C PHE A 194 -1.66 -5.10 -10.28
N HIS A 195 -1.62 -3.89 -9.71
CA HIS A 195 -1.44 -2.65 -10.46
C HIS A 195 -0.08 -2.62 -11.18
N VAL A 196 1.00 -3.04 -10.51
CA VAL A 196 2.33 -3.12 -11.13
C VAL A 196 2.32 -4.11 -12.29
N TYR A 197 1.74 -5.29 -12.12
CA TYR A 197 1.66 -6.27 -13.20
C TYR A 197 0.86 -5.73 -14.38
N THR A 198 -0.31 -5.14 -14.12
CA THR A 198 -1.16 -4.55 -15.17
C THR A 198 -0.49 -3.38 -15.89
N ALA A 199 0.30 -2.58 -15.17
CA ALA A 199 1.04 -1.46 -15.74
C ALA A 199 2.16 -1.89 -16.67
N LEU A 200 2.90 -2.94 -16.29
CA LEU A 200 4.21 -3.24 -16.87
C LEU A 200 4.23 -4.50 -17.72
N LEU A 201 3.21 -5.35 -17.60
CA LEU A 201 3.06 -6.59 -18.33
C LEU A 201 1.75 -6.59 -19.10
N LYS A 202 1.78 -7.22 -20.27
CA LYS A 202 0.56 -7.59 -20.99
C LYS A 202 -0.07 -8.83 -20.32
N PRO A 203 -1.38 -9.04 -20.50
CA PRO A 203 -2.00 -10.32 -20.12
C PRO A 203 -1.20 -11.50 -20.69
N HIS A 204 -1.04 -12.54 -19.88
CA HIS A 204 -0.26 -13.76 -20.16
C HIS A 204 1.26 -13.57 -20.29
N GLU A 205 1.81 -12.38 -20.03
CA GLU A 205 3.25 -12.27 -19.82
C GLU A 205 3.68 -12.90 -18.49
N ARG A 206 4.98 -13.18 -18.41
CA ARG A 206 5.53 -14.15 -17.47
C ARG A 206 6.07 -13.51 -16.20
N ILE A 207 5.67 -14.06 -15.05
CA ILE A 207 6.13 -13.63 -13.72
C ILE A 207 6.82 -14.81 -13.03
N MET A 208 7.97 -14.58 -12.41
CA MET A 208 8.58 -15.52 -11.46
C MET A 208 8.56 -14.95 -10.05
N ALA A 209 8.25 -15.78 -9.06
CA ALA A 209 8.19 -15.41 -7.65
C ALA A 209 8.46 -16.61 -6.73
N LEU A 210 8.71 -16.38 -5.45
CA LEU A 210 8.89 -17.45 -4.46
C LEU A 210 7.60 -18.27 -4.34
N ASP A 211 7.71 -19.60 -4.37
CA ASP A 211 6.57 -20.50 -4.22
C ASP A 211 5.82 -20.24 -2.90
N LEU A 212 4.49 -20.34 -2.89
CA LEU A 212 3.69 -20.04 -1.71
C LEU A 212 4.04 -20.93 -0.51
N PRO A 213 4.17 -22.27 -0.65
CA PRO A 213 4.57 -23.15 0.46
C PRO A 213 6.01 -22.90 0.93
N HIS A 214 6.82 -22.20 0.12
CA HIS A 214 8.22 -21.88 0.39
C HIS A 214 8.40 -20.46 0.93
N GLY A 215 7.31 -19.81 1.34
CA GLY A 215 7.34 -18.50 2.00
C GLY A 215 6.89 -17.34 1.14
N GLY A 216 6.45 -17.58 -0.10
CA GLY A 216 5.92 -16.56 -1.00
C GLY A 216 4.60 -15.93 -0.53
N HIS A 217 3.93 -15.21 -1.44
CA HIS A 217 2.61 -14.63 -1.17
C HIS A 217 1.65 -14.85 -2.34
N LEU A 218 0.36 -14.99 -2.05
CA LEU A 218 -0.68 -15.23 -3.06
C LEU A 218 -0.69 -14.18 -4.18
N SER A 219 -0.39 -12.92 -3.87
CA SER A 219 -0.33 -11.84 -4.87
C SER A 219 0.89 -11.89 -5.79
N HIS A 220 1.75 -12.91 -5.68
CA HIS A 220 2.86 -13.10 -6.60
C HIS A 220 2.57 -14.16 -7.67
N GLY A 221 1.43 -14.87 -7.54
CA GLY A 221 1.06 -16.00 -8.37
C GLY A 221 1.03 -17.29 -7.56
N TYR A 222 -0.05 -18.05 -7.68
CA TYR A 222 -0.17 -19.37 -7.08
C TYR A 222 -1.19 -20.22 -7.82
N GLN A 223 -0.79 -21.43 -8.16
CA GLN A 223 -1.64 -22.45 -8.75
C GLN A 223 -1.22 -23.83 -8.25
N THR A 224 -2.18 -24.75 -8.22
CA THR A 224 -1.93 -26.19 -8.07
C THR A 224 -1.91 -26.84 -9.45
N ASP A 225 -1.63 -28.13 -9.50
CA ASP A 225 -1.71 -28.93 -10.73
C ASP A 225 -3.10 -28.87 -11.40
N THR A 226 -4.14 -28.62 -10.60
CA THR A 226 -5.54 -28.68 -11.04
C THR A 226 -6.20 -27.31 -11.18
N LYS A 227 -5.67 -26.26 -10.54
CA LYS A 227 -6.37 -24.97 -10.48
C LYS A 227 -5.42 -23.78 -10.27
N LYS A 228 -5.64 -22.72 -11.04
CA LYS A 228 -5.11 -21.38 -10.77
C LYS A 228 -5.88 -20.77 -9.60
N ILE A 229 -5.18 -20.54 -8.48
CA ILE A 229 -5.79 -20.07 -7.22
C ILE A 229 -5.75 -18.55 -7.14
N SER A 230 -4.57 -17.97 -7.37
CA SER A 230 -4.39 -16.53 -7.41
C SER A 230 -4.89 -15.97 -8.74
N ALA A 231 -5.62 -14.85 -8.68
CA ALA A 231 -6.00 -14.10 -9.89
C ALA A 231 -4.78 -13.68 -10.72
N VAL A 232 -3.62 -13.47 -10.09
CA VAL A 232 -2.36 -13.19 -10.80
C VAL A 232 -2.03 -14.32 -11.77
N SER A 233 -2.15 -15.59 -11.35
CA SER A 233 -1.92 -16.74 -12.22
C SER A 233 -3.01 -16.93 -13.28
N ILE A 234 -4.19 -16.33 -13.10
CA ILE A 234 -5.26 -16.33 -14.11
C ILE A 234 -4.93 -15.36 -15.24
N PHE A 235 -4.54 -14.13 -14.90
CA PHE A 235 -4.30 -13.06 -15.88
C PHE A 235 -2.87 -13.03 -16.42
N PHE A 236 -1.90 -13.61 -15.72
CA PHE A 236 -0.49 -13.69 -16.08
C PHE A 236 0.01 -15.13 -15.97
N GLU A 237 1.09 -15.45 -16.67
CA GLU A 237 1.69 -16.79 -16.59
C GLU A 237 2.76 -16.82 -15.51
N THR A 238 2.49 -17.52 -14.41
CA THR A 238 3.35 -17.52 -13.21
C THR A 238 4.10 -18.83 -13.07
N MET A 239 5.40 -18.78 -12.76
CA MET A 239 6.20 -19.95 -12.42
C MET A 239 7.01 -19.70 -11.13
N PRO A 240 6.95 -20.59 -10.13
CA PRO A 240 7.66 -20.38 -8.89
C PRO A 240 9.18 -20.62 -9.01
N TYR A 241 9.96 -19.90 -8.21
CA TYR A 241 11.26 -20.36 -7.73
C TYR A 241 11.14 -20.84 -6.28
N ARG A 242 12.10 -21.64 -5.81
CA ARG A 242 11.99 -22.39 -4.55
C ARG A 242 13.21 -22.20 -3.65
N LEU A 243 13.06 -22.63 -2.39
CA LEU A 243 14.18 -22.83 -1.49
C LEU A 243 14.93 -24.11 -1.88
N ASP A 244 16.22 -24.14 -1.57
CA ASP A 244 16.94 -25.36 -1.26
C ASP A 244 16.43 -25.88 0.09
N GLU A 245 15.67 -26.98 0.06
CA GLU A 245 15.04 -27.55 1.25
C GLU A 245 16.05 -28.04 2.30
N SER A 246 17.29 -28.33 1.90
CA SER A 246 18.34 -28.76 2.84
C SER A 246 18.87 -27.62 3.70
N THR A 247 18.84 -26.39 3.17
CA THR A 247 19.33 -25.18 3.86
C THR A 247 18.21 -24.24 4.29
N GLY A 248 17.01 -24.37 3.73
CA GLY A 248 15.90 -23.44 3.92
C GLY A 248 16.16 -22.06 3.32
N LEU A 249 17.14 -21.92 2.42
CA LEU A 249 17.50 -20.67 1.73
C LEU A 249 16.98 -20.69 0.30
N ILE A 250 16.74 -19.53 -0.30
CA ILE A 250 16.37 -19.45 -1.72
C ILE A 250 17.48 -20.06 -2.57
N ASP A 251 17.13 -20.99 -3.46
CA ASP A 251 18.06 -21.55 -4.44
C ASP A 251 18.17 -20.58 -5.63
N TYR A 252 19.05 -19.59 -5.49
CA TYR A 252 19.27 -18.57 -6.52
C TYR A 252 19.86 -19.15 -7.81
N ASP A 253 20.58 -20.27 -7.75
CA ASP A 253 21.17 -20.90 -8.92
C ASP A 253 20.10 -21.62 -9.74
N GLN A 254 19.21 -22.36 -9.09
CA GLN A 254 18.05 -22.95 -9.73
C GLN A 254 17.08 -21.89 -10.23
N MET A 255 16.90 -20.79 -9.48
CA MET A 255 16.13 -19.64 -9.94
C MET A 255 16.70 -19.07 -11.25
N GLU A 256 18.02 -18.86 -11.34
CA GLU A 256 18.66 -18.36 -12.56
C GLU A 256 18.48 -19.33 -13.74
N LYS A 257 18.76 -20.63 -13.53
CA LYS A 257 18.58 -21.67 -14.56
C LYS A 257 17.14 -21.70 -15.08
N SER A 258 16.18 -21.63 -14.17
CA SER A 258 14.75 -21.62 -14.50
C SER A 258 14.34 -20.35 -15.26
N ALA A 259 14.89 -19.19 -14.87
CA ALA A 259 14.62 -17.92 -15.53
C ALA A 259 15.13 -17.89 -16.98
N VAL A 260 16.25 -18.54 -17.29
CA VAL A 260 16.76 -18.68 -18.67
C VAL A 260 15.76 -19.43 -19.56
N LEU A 261 15.13 -20.47 -19.05
CA LEU A 261 14.16 -21.29 -19.80
C LEU A 261 12.79 -20.61 -19.88
N PHE A 262 12.31 -20.07 -18.76
CA PHE A 262 10.98 -19.49 -18.66
C PHE A 262 10.91 -18.05 -19.18
N ARG A 263 12.01 -17.32 -19.23
CA ARG A 263 12.11 -15.95 -19.75
C ARG A 263 11.06 -15.00 -19.11
N PRO A 264 11.09 -14.82 -17.78
CA PRO A 264 10.16 -13.92 -17.11
C PRO A 264 10.31 -12.49 -17.63
N LYS A 265 9.20 -11.74 -17.65
CA LYS A 265 9.19 -10.29 -17.85
C LYS A 265 9.37 -9.53 -16.55
N LEU A 266 9.02 -10.16 -15.43
CA LEU A 266 9.19 -9.62 -14.10
C LEU A 266 9.52 -10.74 -13.12
N ILE A 267 10.46 -10.47 -12.21
CA ILE A 267 10.81 -11.34 -11.10
C ILE A 267 10.49 -10.61 -9.81
N VAL A 268 9.75 -11.26 -8.91
CA VAL A 268 9.40 -10.72 -7.59
C VAL A 268 10.44 -11.16 -6.57
N ALA A 269 10.99 -10.22 -5.82
CA ALA A 269 11.82 -10.42 -4.64
C ALA A 269 10.99 -10.03 -3.39
N GLY A 270 10.27 -11.00 -2.81
CA GLY A 270 9.40 -10.74 -1.68
C GLY A 270 8.90 -12.02 -1.03
N ALA A 271 8.61 -11.97 0.27
CA ALA A 271 8.17 -13.13 1.03
C ALA A 271 7.26 -12.73 2.19
N SER A 272 6.38 -13.65 2.58
CA SER A 272 5.56 -13.57 3.78
C SER A 272 6.20 -14.35 4.94
N ALA A 273 6.76 -15.51 4.63
CA ALA A 273 7.30 -16.47 5.60
C ALA A 273 8.69 -16.92 5.16
N TYR A 274 9.65 -16.00 5.22
CA TYR A 274 11.07 -16.27 4.98
C TYR A 274 11.88 -15.55 6.05
N ALA A 275 12.64 -16.30 6.86
CA ALA A 275 13.33 -15.77 8.04
C ALA A 275 14.68 -15.13 7.72
N ARG A 276 15.07 -15.08 6.44
CA ARG A 276 16.36 -14.56 5.97
C ARG A 276 16.16 -13.34 5.09
N LEU A 277 17.25 -12.63 4.82
CA LEU A 277 17.26 -11.48 3.93
C LEU A 277 17.45 -11.93 2.48
N TYR A 278 16.86 -11.18 1.54
CA TYR A 278 17.02 -11.43 0.11
C TYR A 278 18.39 -10.96 -0.38
N ASP A 279 18.99 -11.74 -1.28
CA ASP A 279 20.16 -11.32 -2.06
C ASP A 279 19.69 -10.52 -3.29
N TYR A 280 19.43 -9.24 -3.08
CA TYR A 280 18.94 -8.36 -4.14
C TYR A 280 19.94 -8.15 -5.27
N ASP A 281 21.25 -8.21 -4.99
CA ASP A 281 22.30 -8.11 -6.02
C ASP A 281 22.25 -9.33 -6.95
N ARG A 282 22.15 -10.53 -6.39
CA ARG A 282 21.99 -11.76 -7.17
C ARG A 282 20.73 -11.71 -8.03
N MET A 283 19.60 -11.25 -7.48
CA MET A 283 18.36 -11.12 -8.24
C MET A 283 18.44 -10.07 -9.35
N ARG A 284 19.11 -8.93 -9.10
CA ARG A 284 19.36 -7.88 -10.10
C ARG A 284 20.12 -8.43 -11.30
N LYS A 285 21.20 -9.18 -11.06
CA LYS A 285 22.01 -9.82 -12.12
C LYS A 285 21.16 -10.76 -12.99
N VAL A 286 20.28 -11.55 -12.38
CA VAL A 286 19.36 -12.43 -13.12
C VAL A 286 18.37 -11.61 -13.94
N CYS A 287 17.79 -10.56 -13.37
CA CYS A 287 16.85 -9.68 -14.07
C CYS A 287 17.52 -8.99 -15.27
N ASP A 288 18.74 -8.48 -15.12
CA ASP A 288 19.48 -7.84 -16.21
C ASP A 288 19.77 -8.82 -17.36
N LYS A 289 20.18 -10.05 -17.02
CA LYS A 289 20.40 -11.11 -18.00
C LYS A 289 19.13 -11.47 -18.77
N GLN A 290 17.97 -11.50 -18.11
CA GLN A 290 16.69 -11.79 -18.76
C GLN A 290 16.00 -10.56 -19.36
N LYS A 291 16.53 -9.35 -19.11
CA LYS A 291 15.86 -8.07 -19.35
C LYS A 291 14.48 -8.00 -18.67
N ALA A 292 14.37 -8.60 -17.49
CA ALA A 292 13.17 -8.58 -16.66
C ALA A 292 13.19 -7.38 -15.71
N ILE A 293 12.00 -6.99 -15.24
CA ILE A 293 11.81 -6.02 -14.17
C ILE A 293 12.07 -6.72 -12.83
N LEU A 294 12.85 -6.10 -11.95
CA LEU A 294 12.96 -6.53 -10.56
C LEU A 294 11.92 -5.79 -9.71
N LEU A 295 10.89 -6.50 -9.25
CA LEU A 295 9.92 -5.98 -8.28
C LEU A 295 10.28 -6.49 -6.89
N ALA A 296 10.59 -5.61 -5.95
CA ALA A 296 10.71 -6.00 -4.55
C ALA A 296 9.38 -5.80 -3.82
N ASP A 297 8.79 -6.86 -3.26
CA ASP A 297 7.65 -6.75 -2.35
C ASP A 297 8.17 -6.82 -0.91
N MET A 298 8.35 -5.64 -0.31
CA MET A 298 8.91 -5.49 1.03
C MET A 298 7.83 -5.41 2.12
N ALA A 299 6.60 -5.87 1.86
CA ALA A 299 5.47 -5.74 2.79
C ALA A 299 5.80 -6.15 4.24
N HIS A 300 6.53 -7.24 4.42
CA HIS A 300 6.89 -7.76 5.74
C HIS A 300 8.01 -6.98 6.43
N ILE A 301 8.93 -6.36 5.68
CA ILE A 301 10.15 -5.75 6.22
C ILE A 301 10.20 -4.23 6.05
N SER A 302 9.16 -3.58 5.55
CA SER A 302 9.19 -2.15 5.24
C SER A 302 9.51 -1.26 6.43
N GLY A 303 9.06 -1.60 7.64
CA GLY A 303 9.46 -0.89 8.85
C GLY A 303 10.95 -1.04 9.17
N LEU A 304 11.50 -2.24 8.98
CA LEU A 304 12.93 -2.53 9.17
C LEU A 304 13.80 -1.76 8.16
N VAL A 305 13.36 -1.72 6.89
CA VAL A 305 14.02 -0.96 5.82
C VAL A 305 13.96 0.54 6.10
N ALA A 306 12.80 1.07 6.50
CA ALA A 306 12.65 2.48 6.86
C ALA A 306 13.58 2.87 8.00
N ALA A 307 13.71 2.03 9.04
CA ALA A 307 14.64 2.25 10.15
C ALA A 307 16.12 2.05 9.79
N GLY A 308 16.43 1.44 8.65
CA GLY A 308 17.80 1.16 8.21
C GLY A 308 18.48 0.04 9.00
N VAL A 309 17.70 -0.90 9.55
CA VAL A 309 18.23 -2.03 10.35
C VAL A 309 18.40 -3.31 9.52
N VAL A 310 17.95 -3.30 8.26
CA VAL A 310 18.18 -4.35 7.26
C VAL A 310 18.53 -3.71 5.90
N PRO A 311 19.17 -4.45 4.97
CA PRO A 311 19.49 -3.96 3.63
C PRO A 311 18.25 -3.47 2.87
N SER A 312 18.46 -2.41 2.08
CA SER A 312 17.40 -1.76 1.32
C SER A 312 17.19 -2.42 -0.04
N PRO A 313 15.95 -2.79 -0.44
CA PRO A 313 15.69 -3.25 -1.81
C PRO A 313 15.84 -2.14 -2.85
N PHE A 314 15.77 -0.86 -2.44
CA PHE A 314 15.82 0.30 -3.33
C PHE A 314 17.16 0.47 -4.05
N ASP A 315 18.23 -0.17 -3.57
CA ASP A 315 19.54 -0.13 -4.21
C ASP A 315 19.57 -0.92 -5.54
N TYR A 316 18.63 -1.85 -5.72
CA TYR A 316 18.64 -2.82 -6.84
C TYR A 316 17.33 -2.85 -7.63
N ALA A 317 16.20 -2.71 -6.95
CA ALA A 317 14.88 -2.88 -7.54
C ALA A 317 14.54 -1.80 -8.56
N ASP A 318 13.74 -2.18 -9.57
CA ASP A 318 13.13 -1.26 -10.51
C ASP A 318 11.84 -0.65 -9.94
N VAL A 319 11.09 -1.48 -9.21
CA VAL A 319 9.82 -1.15 -8.56
C VAL A 319 9.83 -1.77 -7.16
N VAL A 320 9.27 -1.09 -6.17
CA VAL A 320 9.11 -1.61 -4.81
C VAL A 320 7.65 -1.46 -4.38
N THR A 321 6.99 -2.56 -4.03
CA THR A 321 5.65 -2.55 -3.44
C THR A 321 5.74 -2.81 -1.94
N THR A 322 4.78 -2.26 -1.19
CA THR A 322 4.69 -2.55 0.24
C THR A 322 3.29 -2.32 0.78
N THR A 323 2.92 -3.09 1.79
CA THR A 323 1.81 -2.76 2.68
C THR A 323 2.24 -1.76 3.74
N THR A 324 1.29 -0.95 4.22
CA THR A 324 1.58 0.08 5.22
C THR A 324 1.32 -0.32 6.67
N HIS A 325 0.70 -1.48 6.92
CA HIS A 325 0.21 -1.87 8.27
C HIS A 325 1.11 -2.81 9.08
N LYS A 326 2.00 -3.58 8.43
CA LYS A 326 2.80 -4.64 9.07
C LYS A 326 3.94 -4.07 9.93
N SER A 327 5.20 -4.36 9.60
CA SER A 327 6.35 -3.78 10.30
C SER A 327 6.37 -2.25 10.20
N LEU A 328 5.79 -1.65 9.15
CA LEU A 328 5.66 -0.19 9.04
C LEU A 328 4.73 0.43 10.10
N ARG A 329 3.76 -0.34 10.63
CA ARG A 329 2.84 0.05 11.72
C ARG A 329 1.88 1.22 11.41
N GLY A 330 1.62 1.48 10.14
CA GLY A 330 0.65 2.48 9.67
C GLY A 330 -0.77 1.92 9.49
N PRO A 331 -1.65 2.62 8.74
CA PRO A 331 -2.99 2.15 8.46
C PRO A 331 -2.98 0.99 7.45
N ARG A 332 -4.11 0.31 7.25
CA ARG A 332 -4.28 -0.63 6.13
C ARG A 332 -4.31 0.16 4.82
N GLY A 333 -3.33 -0.12 3.96
CA GLY A 333 -3.07 0.56 2.69
C GLY A 333 -1.81 -0.03 2.06
N ALA A 334 -1.37 0.55 0.94
CA ALA A 334 -0.13 0.18 0.28
C ALA A 334 0.51 1.37 -0.46
N MET A 335 1.78 1.19 -0.83
CA MET A 335 2.54 2.11 -1.67
C MET A 335 3.22 1.35 -2.80
N ILE A 336 3.35 2.01 -3.95
CA ILE A 336 4.16 1.53 -5.08
C ILE A 336 5.22 2.59 -5.37
N PHE A 337 6.48 2.26 -5.11
CA PHE A 337 7.62 3.06 -5.50
C PHE A 337 8.16 2.59 -6.85
N TYR A 338 8.63 3.52 -7.68
CA TYR A 338 9.15 3.20 -9.00
C TYR A 338 10.32 4.11 -9.38
N ARG A 339 11.28 3.54 -10.11
CA ARG A 339 12.40 4.30 -10.65
C ARG A 339 11.95 5.33 -11.69
N LYS A 340 12.63 6.48 -11.69
CA LYS A 340 12.52 7.59 -12.63
C LYS A 340 13.90 7.95 -13.19
N GLY A 341 13.93 8.74 -14.25
CA GLY A 341 15.17 9.21 -14.87
C GLY A 341 15.83 8.18 -15.79
N VAL A 342 17.15 8.26 -15.95
CA VAL A 342 17.90 7.41 -16.88
C VAL A 342 18.07 6.00 -16.32
N LYS A 343 17.66 4.99 -17.09
CA LYS A 343 17.89 3.56 -16.81
C LYS A 343 19.28 3.11 -17.24
N GLY A 344 19.76 3.64 -18.38
CA GLY A 344 21.07 3.32 -18.92
C GLY A 344 21.25 3.93 -20.31
N VAL A 345 22.36 3.61 -20.95
CA VAL A 345 22.68 4.08 -22.31
C VAL A 345 22.66 2.88 -23.26
N ASN A 346 21.95 3.01 -24.37
CA ASN A 346 21.90 1.93 -25.37
C ASN A 346 23.21 1.85 -26.17
N LYS A 347 23.32 0.84 -27.04
CA LYS A 347 24.52 0.63 -27.87
C LYS A 347 24.84 1.80 -28.82
N GLN A 348 23.86 2.68 -29.06
CA GLN A 348 23.97 3.86 -29.92
C GLN A 348 24.33 5.13 -29.14
N GLY A 349 24.63 5.03 -27.84
CA GLY A 349 24.97 6.20 -27.02
C GLY A 349 23.76 7.03 -26.58
N LYS A 350 22.53 6.58 -26.84
CA LYS A 350 21.32 7.29 -26.44
C LYS A 350 20.84 6.82 -25.06
N GLU A 351 20.51 7.77 -24.21
CA GLU A 351 19.88 7.52 -22.92
C GLU A 351 18.53 6.82 -23.10
N VAL A 352 18.32 5.77 -22.31
CA VAL A 352 17.05 5.06 -22.17
C VAL A 352 16.47 5.46 -20.83
N MET A 353 15.31 6.09 -20.86
CA MET A 353 14.61 6.51 -19.65
C MET A 353 13.84 5.33 -19.03
N TYR A 354 13.67 5.36 -17.72
CA TYR A 354 12.62 4.57 -17.08
C TYR A 354 11.24 5.03 -17.56
N ASP A 355 10.36 4.07 -17.77
CA ASP A 355 9.01 4.27 -18.29
C ASP A 355 8.01 3.53 -17.39
N PHE A 356 7.99 3.93 -16.11
CA PHE A 356 7.20 3.29 -15.06
C PHE A 356 6.13 4.22 -14.47
N GLU A 357 6.47 5.49 -14.25
CA GLU A 357 5.62 6.45 -13.55
C GLU A 357 4.22 6.56 -14.15
N ASP A 358 4.13 6.93 -15.43
CA ASP A 358 2.84 7.11 -16.10
C ASP A 358 2.06 5.80 -16.20
N LYS A 359 2.74 4.68 -16.46
CA LYS A 359 2.11 3.36 -16.57
C LYS A 359 1.54 2.89 -15.25
N ILE A 360 2.29 3.00 -14.16
CA ILE A 360 1.86 2.58 -12.83
C ILE A 360 0.75 3.49 -12.34
N ASN A 361 0.89 4.81 -12.48
CA ASN A 361 -0.15 5.76 -12.10
C ASN A 361 -1.43 5.49 -12.90
N ALA A 362 -1.36 5.32 -14.22
CA ALA A 362 -2.51 5.00 -15.07
C ALA A 362 -3.18 3.66 -14.72
N ALA A 363 -2.40 2.64 -14.33
CA ALA A 363 -2.94 1.35 -13.91
C ALA A 363 -3.66 1.43 -12.57
N VAL A 364 -3.16 2.24 -11.63
CA VAL A 364 -3.87 2.52 -10.36
C VAL A 364 -5.17 3.26 -10.65
N PHE A 365 -5.09 4.39 -11.36
CA PHE A 365 -6.24 5.17 -11.79
C PHE A 365 -5.97 5.79 -13.17
N PRO A 366 -6.87 5.65 -14.16
CA PRO A 366 -8.23 5.11 -14.08
C PRO A 366 -8.33 3.58 -14.30
N GLY A 367 -7.20 2.87 -14.36
CA GLY A 367 -7.18 1.45 -14.77
C GLY A 367 -7.98 0.52 -13.86
N LEU A 368 -7.71 0.54 -12.54
CA LEU A 368 -8.21 -0.48 -11.62
C LEU A 368 -8.90 0.06 -10.37
N GLN A 369 -8.72 1.33 -10.01
CA GLN A 369 -9.42 2.01 -8.92
C GLN A 369 -10.15 3.26 -9.41
N GLY A 370 -11.13 3.72 -8.63
CA GLY A 370 -11.78 5.03 -8.76
C GLY A 370 -11.25 6.03 -7.73
N GLY A 371 -12.15 6.64 -6.93
CA GLY A 371 -11.79 7.60 -5.88
C GLY A 371 -10.81 7.05 -4.82
N PRO A 372 -9.72 7.77 -4.49
CA PRO A 372 -8.76 7.32 -3.50
C PRO A 372 -9.27 7.47 -2.05
N HIS A 373 -8.79 6.62 -1.15
CA HIS A 373 -9.15 6.67 0.28
C HIS A 373 -8.32 7.72 1.03
N ASN A 374 -8.72 8.99 0.93
CA ASN A 374 -7.96 10.13 1.46
C ASN A 374 -7.71 10.09 2.97
N HIS A 375 -8.63 9.53 3.75
CA HIS A 375 -8.47 9.31 5.20
C HIS A 375 -7.33 8.33 5.50
N THR A 376 -7.23 7.23 4.75
CA THR A 376 -6.10 6.29 4.82
C THR A 376 -4.79 6.93 4.39
N ILE A 377 -4.79 7.70 3.29
CA ILE A 377 -3.58 8.43 2.82
C ILE A 377 -3.11 9.43 3.88
N THR A 378 -4.04 10.10 4.55
CA THR A 378 -3.72 11.04 5.64
C THR A 378 -3.14 10.31 6.86
N GLY A 379 -3.73 9.19 7.27
CA GLY A 379 -3.17 8.33 8.32
C GLY A 379 -1.80 7.75 7.95
N LEU A 380 -1.58 7.44 6.68
CA LEU A 380 -0.29 6.99 6.18
C LEU A 380 0.77 8.08 6.28
N ALA A 381 0.43 9.33 5.94
CA ALA A 381 1.34 10.46 6.11
C ALA A 381 1.77 10.64 7.58
N VAL A 382 0.90 10.35 8.54
CA VAL A 382 1.23 10.34 9.98
C VAL A 382 2.21 9.21 10.29
N ALA A 383 1.92 7.98 9.87
CA ALA A 383 2.78 6.82 10.10
C ALA A 383 4.18 6.99 9.50
N LEU A 384 4.28 7.55 8.29
CA LEU A 384 5.55 7.82 7.62
C LEU A 384 6.41 8.85 8.37
N LYS A 385 5.78 9.86 8.98
CA LYS A 385 6.49 10.80 9.88
C LYS A 385 7.04 10.08 11.12
N GLN A 386 6.28 9.14 11.67
CA GLN A 386 6.75 8.35 12.81
C GLN A 386 7.92 7.46 12.40
N ALA A 387 7.89 6.89 11.19
CA ALA A 387 8.93 6.00 10.67
C ALA A 387 10.31 6.68 10.54
N THR A 388 10.37 8.01 10.49
CA THR A 388 11.62 8.78 10.40
C THR A 388 12.23 9.16 11.77
N THR A 389 11.58 8.82 12.89
CA THR A 389 12.07 9.26 14.22
C THR A 389 13.08 8.30 14.83
N PRO A 390 13.97 8.76 15.72
CA PRO A 390 14.90 7.89 16.44
C PRO A 390 14.20 6.81 17.27
N GLU A 391 13.05 7.12 17.88
CA GLU A 391 12.27 6.16 18.68
C GLU A 391 11.74 5.02 17.82
N TYR A 392 11.37 5.30 16.57
CA TYR A 392 10.94 4.28 15.63
C TYR A 392 12.09 3.35 15.23
N ARG A 393 13.28 3.91 14.99
CA ARG A 393 14.47 3.09 14.75
C ARG A 393 14.79 2.18 15.94
N ALA A 394 14.80 2.73 17.16
CA ALA A 394 15.01 1.95 18.38
C ALA A 394 13.98 0.83 18.54
N TYR A 395 12.70 1.10 18.19
CA TYR A 395 11.66 0.08 18.15
C TYR A 395 12.00 -1.07 17.17
N GLN A 396 12.46 -0.76 15.96
CA GLN A 396 12.82 -1.79 14.98
C GLN A 396 14.08 -2.57 15.37
N GLU A 397 15.08 -1.92 15.98
CA GLU A 397 16.25 -2.59 16.57
C GLU A 397 15.82 -3.56 17.68
N GLN A 398 14.84 -3.17 18.51
CA GLN A 398 14.26 -4.05 19.53
C GLN A 398 13.50 -5.22 18.92
N VAL A 399 12.76 -5.03 17.82
CA VAL A 399 12.08 -6.12 17.09
C VAL A 399 13.09 -7.18 16.66
N MET A 400 14.20 -6.76 16.04
CA MET A 400 15.28 -7.64 15.61
C MET A 400 15.93 -8.39 16.80
N SER A 401 16.28 -7.65 17.86
CA SER A 401 16.87 -8.23 19.07
C SER A 401 15.93 -9.25 19.74
N ASN A 402 14.63 -8.94 19.81
CA ASN A 402 13.63 -9.86 20.36
C ASN A 402 13.50 -11.13 19.53
N CYS A 403 13.46 -11.01 18.21
CA CYS A 403 13.34 -12.17 17.33
C CYS A 403 14.58 -13.08 17.42
N ALA A 404 15.78 -12.50 17.45
CA ALA A 404 17.02 -13.24 17.67
C ALA A 404 17.00 -13.98 19.02
N LYS A 405 16.58 -13.31 20.10
CA LYS A 405 16.47 -13.94 21.42
C LYS A 405 15.40 -15.03 21.48
N PHE A 406 14.28 -14.83 20.80
CA PHE A 406 13.21 -15.81 20.68
C PHE A 406 13.68 -17.06 19.92
N ALA A 407 14.35 -16.89 18.79
CA ALA A 407 14.99 -17.97 18.02
C ALA A 407 15.97 -18.77 18.89
N GLN A 408 16.90 -18.10 19.57
CA GLN A 408 17.86 -18.75 20.48
C GLN A 408 17.16 -19.56 21.58
N SER A 409 16.06 -19.04 22.12
CA SER A 409 15.33 -19.68 23.22
C SER A 409 14.55 -20.90 22.75
N LEU A 410 14.02 -20.88 21.53
CA LEU A 410 13.39 -22.04 20.87
C LEU A 410 14.42 -23.13 20.57
N THR A 411 15.57 -22.76 19.99
CA THR A 411 16.66 -23.71 19.71
C THR A 411 17.22 -24.34 21.00
N ALA A 412 17.39 -23.55 22.07
CA ALA A 412 17.81 -24.07 23.37
C ALA A 412 16.80 -25.06 24.00
N LYS A 413 15.52 -24.98 23.61
CA LYS A 413 14.47 -25.95 23.96
C LYS A 413 14.40 -27.14 23.00
N GLY A 414 15.34 -27.24 22.06
CA GLY A 414 15.43 -28.33 21.08
C GLY A 414 14.40 -28.25 19.96
N TYR A 415 13.87 -27.06 19.66
CA TYR A 415 13.09 -26.84 18.45
C TYR A 415 14.02 -26.56 17.26
N GLU A 416 13.66 -27.11 16.11
CA GLU A 416 14.33 -26.85 14.85
C GLU A 416 13.72 -25.64 14.16
N LEU A 417 14.56 -24.73 13.67
CA LEU A 417 14.13 -23.55 12.90
C LEU A 417 14.52 -23.75 11.44
N VAL A 418 13.58 -23.50 10.52
CA VAL A 418 13.88 -23.46 9.08
C VAL A 418 14.99 -22.43 8.85
N SER A 419 15.99 -22.79 8.06
CA SER A 419 17.24 -22.02 7.85
C SER A 419 18.14 -21.84 9.07
N GLY A 420 17.86 -22.52 10.19
CA GLY A 420 18.69 -22.53 11.40
C GLY A 420 18.64 -21.26 12.25
N GLY A 421 17.79 -20.28 11.92
CA GLY A 421 17.72 -19.00 12.64
C GLY A 421 16.89 -17.96 11.92
N THR A 422 17.18 -16.68 12.21
CA THR A 422 16.50 -15.53 11.61
C THR A 422 17.43 -14.33 11.48
N ASP A 423 17.23 -13.55 10.42
CA ASP A 423 17.84 -12.24 10.16
C ASP A 423 16.77 -11.14 10.05
N ASN A 424 15.53 -11.40 10.49
CA ASN A 424 14.43 -10.44 10.44
C ASN A 424 13.47 -10.60 11.64
N HIS A 425 12.21 -10.20 11.48
CA HIS A 425 11.22 -10.12 12.55
C HIS A 425 10.42 -11.41 12.78
N LEU A 426 10.71 -12.51 12.07
CA LEU A 426 9.99 -13.78 12.22
C LEU A 426 10.93 -14.98 12.33
N VAL A 427 10.39 -16.09 12.83
CA VAL A 427 11.00 -17.42 12.80
C VAL A 427 10.01 -18.42 12.23
N LEU A 428 10.51 -19.53 11.68
CA LEU A 428 9.69 -20.66 11.24
C LEU A 428 10.13 -21.91 11.98
N VAL A 429 9.28 -22.38 12.89
CA VAL A 429 9.54 -23.58 13.68
C VAL A 429 9.11 -24.81 12.88
N ASN A 430 10.03 -25.73 12.63
CA ASN A 430 9.72 -27.04 12.06
C ASN A 430 9.32 -28.00 13.19
N LEU A 431 8.06 -28.44 13.18
CA LEU A 431 7.51 -29.34 14.21
C LEU A 431 7.63 -30.82 13.87
N LYS A 432 8.18 -31.21 12.71
CA LYS A 432 8.28 -32.63 12.31
C LYS A 432 9.17 -33.46 13.24
N SER A 433 10.18 -32.85 13.85
CA SER A 433 11.15 -33.52 14.73
C SER A 433 10.68 -33.65 16.19
N LYS A 434 9.41 -33.34 16.48
CA LYS A 434 8.80 -33.41 17.81
C LYS A 434 7.58 -34.33 17.87
#